data_AF-A0A2N1RMX1-F1
#
_entry.id   AF-A0A2N1RMX1-F1
#
_cell.length_a   1.000
_cell.length_b   1.000
_cell.length_c   1.000
_cell.angle_alpha   90.00
_cell.angle_beta   90.00
_cell.angle_gamma   90.00
#
_symmetry.space_group_name_H-M   'P 1'
#
loop_
_entity.id
_entity.type
_entity.pdbx_description
1 polymer ?
#
loop_
_entity_poly.entity_id
_entity_poly.type
_entity_poly.pdbx_seq_one_letter_code
_entity_poly.pdbx_strand_id
1 'polypeptide(L)'
;MIMKNLAIVILFMFLCSTGLYSQHYDDLQEKHINNDRLKLFPSTGKNYFFLLSVNDKTQIVIGDLTRSDKKIILINLNKDYTTIQNVVEYNPVTKQLSTRKDSNSKFFTTDIVKLKKDIITGAVFKGNNTDEMKSFGDLESVFKENDASKIFADVYGFSVKLTEVDEINKILAMYTFGNHIVYGYYLQFKTFYYRENPTSIVKPKLKYSVYSKHTQDPVIIEFVENLFKIRKPSARFVE
;
A
#
# COMPACT_ATOMS: atom_id res chain seq x y z
N MET A 1 -51.45 10.02 3.74
CA MET A 1 -50.67 9.04 2.94
C MET A 1 -49.39 9.63 2.33
N ILE A 2 -49.32 10.95 2.07
CA ILE A 2 -48.17 11.62 1.42
C ILE A 2 -46.94 11.76 2.35
N MET A 3 -47.11 11.98 3.65
CA MET A 3 -45.99 12.14 4.61
C MET A 3 -45.15 10.87 4.83
N LYS A 4 -45.74 9.67 4.67
CA LYS A 4 -45.04 8.39 4.88
C LYS A 4 -44.01 8.13 3.77
N ASN A 5 -44.33 8.55 2.54
CA ASN A 5 -43.45 8.41 1.38
C ASN A 5 -42.29 9.42 1.42
N LEU A 6 -42.51 10.61 2.00
CA LEU A 6 -41.45 11.62 2.14
C LEU A 6 -40.39 11.20 3.17
N ALA A 7 -40.79 10.58 4.28
CA ALA A 7 -39.87 10.05 5.29
C ALA A 7 -39.00 8.90 4.75
N ILE A 8 -39.56 8.04 3.88
CA ILE A 8 -38.84 6.95 3.24
C ILE A 8 -37.78 7.48 2.26
N VAL A 9 -38.08 8.53 1.50
CA VAL A 9 -37.13 9.15 0.56
C VAL A 9 -35.97 9.83 1.30
N ILE A 10 -36.24 10.49 2.43
CA ILE A 10 -35.19 11.12 3.26
C ILE A 10 -34.29 10.05 3.90
N LEU A 11 -34.88 8.94 4.38
CA LEU A 11 -34.12 7.80 4.93
C LEU A 11 -33.25 7.13 3.85
N PHE A 12 -33.74 7.01 2.61
CA PHE A 12 -32.97 6.49 1.49
C PHE A 12 -31.81 7.42 1.08
N MET A 13 -32.02 8.74 1.09
CA MET A 13 -30.93 9.70 0.84
C MET A 13 -29.87 9.68 1.96
N PHE A 14 -30.27 9.44 3.21
CA PHE A 14 -29.33 9.33 4.34
C PHE A 14 -28.52 8.01 4.31
N LEU A 15 -29.11 6.92 3.81
CA LEU A 15 -28.41 5.64 3.63
C LEU A 15 -27.47 5.63 2.41
N CYS A 16 -27.76 6.44 1.39
CA CYS A 16 -26.88 6.59 0.22
C CYS A 16 -25.68 7.54 0.47
N SER A 17 -25.72 8.39 1.49
CA SER A 17 -24.63 9.34 1.79
C SER A 17 -23.52 8.75 2.68
N THR A 18 -23.75 7.62 3.36
CA THR A 18 -22.75 6.99 4.24
C THR A 18 -21.69 6.15 3.51
N GLY A 19 -21.80 5.99 2.18
CA GLY A 19 -20.91 5.14 1.38
C GLY A 19 -19.75 5.84 0.65
N LEU A 20 -19.77 7.17 0.50
CA LEU A 20 -18.91 7.84 -0.49
C LEU A 20 -17.53 8.27 0.00
N TYR A 21 -17.24 8.23 1.30
CA TYR A 21 -15.98 8.77 1.83
C TYR A 21 -14.81 7.77 1.92
N SER A 22 -15.06 6.47 1.73
CA SER A 22 -14.01 5.42 1.85
C SER A 22 -13.39 4.96 0.51
N GLN A 23 -13.92 5.39 -0.64
CA GLN A 23 -13.48 4.89 -1.95
C GLN A 23 -12.38 5.73 -2.63
N HIS A 24 -12.03 6.91 -2.12
CA HIS A 24 -11.15 7.83 -2.85
C HIS A 24 -9.64 7.58 -2.72
N TYR A 25 -9.16 6.91 -1.66
CA TYR A 25 -7.71 6.73 -1.46
C TYR A 25 -7.12 5.50 -2.15
N ASP A 26 -7.89 4.42 -2.35
CA ASP A 26 -7.35 3.23 -3.02
C ASP A 26 -6.97 3.58 -4.47
N ASP A 27 -7.77 4.38 -5.18
CA ASP A 27 -7.41 4.87 -6.53
C ASP A 27 -6.06 5.60 -6.52
N LEU A 28 -5.79 6.44 -5.51
CA LEU A 28 -4.54 7.19 -5.37
C LEU A 28 -3.30 6.30 -5.32
N GLN A 29 -3.45 5.09 -4.79
CA GLN A 29 -2.37 4.12 -4.61
C GLN A 29 -2.30 3.08 -5.73
N GLU A 30 -3.24 3.06 -6.67
CA GLU A 30 -3.30 2.04 -7.73
C GLU A 30 -2.90 2.57 -9.12
N LYS A 31 -2.70 3.89 -9.24
CA LYS A 31 -2.34 4.60 -10.48
C LYS A 31 -1.11 5.48 -10.28
N HIS A 32 -0.43 5.77 -11.39
CA HIS A 32 0.69 6.70 -11.39
C HIS A 32 0.34 8.04 -10.74
N ILE A 33 1.26 8.50 -9.90
CA ILE A 33 1.10 9.70 -9.10
C ILE A 33 1.72 10.86 -9.87
N ASN A 34 0.90 11.82 -10.25
CA ASN A 34 1.35 13.11 -10.77
C ASN A 34 1.25 14.17 -9.67
N ASN A 35 1.63 15.41 -9.99
CA ASN A 35 1.63 16.52 -9.05
C ASN A 35 0.26 16.79 -8.42
N ASP A 36 -0.83 16.57 -9.16
CA ASP A 36 -2.18 16.79 -8.64
C ASP A 36 -2.64 15.67 -7.72
N ARG A 37 -2.36 14.41 -8.06
CA ARG A 37 -2.62 13.26 -7.19
C ARG A 37 -1.78 13.33 -5.92
N LEU A 38 -0.54 13.84 -5.99
CA LEU A 38 0.31 14.02 -4.82
C LEU A 38 -0.34 14.92 -3.75
N LYS A 39 -1.05 15.97 -4.17
CA LYS A 39 -1.77 16.89 -3.26
C LYS A 39 -2.93 16.20 -2.53
N LEU A 40 -3.41 15.07 -3.04
CA LEU A 40 -4.52 14.31 -2.46
C LEU A 40 -4.05 13.32 -1.40
N PHE A 41 -2.74 13.12 -1.23
CA PHE A 41 -2.21 12.26 -0.17
C PHE A 41 -2.51 12.85 1.22
N PRO A 42 -2.73 11.98 2.23
CA PRO A 42 -3.26 12.41 3.51
C PRO A 42 -2.21 13.17 4.34
N SER A 43 -2.47 14.44 4.67
CA SER A 43 -1.63 15.21 5.60
C SER A 43 -1.98 14.93 7.06
N THR A 44 -1.67 13.73 7.54
CA THR A 44 -1.94 13.31 8.92
C THR A 44 -0.81 13.68 9.89
N GLY A 45 -1.00 13.49 11.19
CA GLY A 45 0.09 13.61 12.18
C GLY A 45 1.06 12.44 12.21
N LYS A 46 0.91 11.45 11.30
CA LYS A 46 1.75 10.26 11.18
C LYS A 46 2.52 10.27 9.86
N ASN A 47 3.72 9.72 9.88
CA ASN A 47 4.50 9.51 8.67
C ASN A 47 3.94 8.31 7.89
N TYR A 48 4.26 8.20 6.61
CA TYR A 48 3.92 7.01 5.80
C TYR A 48 4.91 6.81 4.66
N PHE A 49 4.96 5.58 4.17
CA PHE A 49 5.82 5.17 3.07
C PHE A 49 5.00 4.30 2.12
N PHE A 50 5.14 4.56 0.83
CA PHE A 50 4.39 3.83 -0.17
C PHE A 50 5.26 3.59 -1.41
N LEU A 51 5.42 2.32 -1.78
CA LEU A 51 6.10 1.90 -3.00
C LEU A 51 5.07 1.56 -4.08
N LEU A 52 5.10 2.31 -5.18
CA LEU A 52 4.28 2.10 -6.36
C LEU A 52 5.15 1.67 -7.53
N SER A 53 4.87 0.52 -8.14
CA SER A 53 5.58 0.09 -9.36
C SER A 53 4.61 -0.54 -10.35
N VAL A 54 4.27 0.23 -11.39
CA VAL A 54 3.30 -0.18 -12.41
C VAL A 54 3.94 -0.05 -13.78
N ASN A 55 3.90 -1.11 -14.58
CA ASN A 55 4.59 -1.16 -15.88
C ASN A 55 6.09 -0.82 -15.74
N ASP A 56 6.56 0.15 -16.52
CA ASP A 56 7.95 0.62 -16.55
C ASP A 56 8.23 1.81 -15.62
N LYS A 57 7.28 2.16 -14.73
CA LYS A 57 7.40 3.32 -13.85
C LYS A 57 7.29 2.95 -12.38
N THR A 58 8.34 3.27 -11.64
CA THR A 58 8.39 3.13 -10.18
C THR A 58 8.45 4.49 -9.50
N GLN A 59 7.63 4.65 -8.47
CA GLN A 59 7.49 5.85 -7.67
C GLN A 59 7.49 5.49 -6.19
N ILE A 60 8.12 6.31 -5.36
CA ILE A 60 8.09 6.15 -3.90
C ILE A 60 7.47 7.41 -3.32
N VAL A 61 6.50 7.25 -2.44
CA VAL A 61 5.91 8.36 -1.68
C VAL A 61 6.35 8.27 -0.23
N ILE A 62 6.80 9.39 0.31
CA ILE A 62 7.14 9.56 1.72
C ILE A 62 6.32 10.72 2.29
N GLY A 63 5.56 10.46 3.35
CA GLY A 63 4.98 11.50 4.19
C GLY A 63 5.88 11.76 5.38
N ASP A 64 6.59 12.89 5.39
CA ASP A 64 7.33 13.40 6.55
C ASP A 64 6.48 14.49 7.23
N LEU A 65 5.57 14.06 8.10
CA LEU A 65 4.47 14.90 8.61
C LEU A 65 4.54 15.16 10.12
N THR A 66 5.54 14.57 10.77
CA THR A 66 5.76 14.72 12.22
C THR A 66 6.58 15.95 12.59
N ARG A 67 7.24 16.58 11.61
CA ARG A 67 8.02 17.82 11.79
C ARG A 67 7.14 19.05 11.59
N SER A 68 7.68 20.22 11.98
CA SER A 68 7.06 21.52 11.71
C SER A 68 6.98 21.81 10.21
N ASP A 69 8.04 21.50 9.46
CA ASP A 69 8.08 21.58 7.99
C ASP A 69 7.55 20.27 7.39
N LYS A 70 6.22 20.11 7.39
CA LYS A 70 5.55 18.92 6.85
C LYS A 70 5.71 18.81 5.34
N LYS A 71 6.06 17.62 4.86
CA LYS A 71 6.27 17.35 3.43
C LYS A 71 5.70 16.01 3.01
N ILE A 72 5.13 16.01 1.81
CA ILE A 72 4.80 14.82 1.05
C ILE A 72 5.74 14.81 -0.15
N ILE A 73 6.54 13.75 -0.25
CA ILE A 73 7.66 13.66 -1.17
C ILE A 73 7.36 12.53 -2.14
N LEU A 74 7.41 12.81 -3.43
CA LEU A 74 7.30 11.85 -4.51
C LEU A 74 8.66 11.71 -5.18
N ILE A 75 9.27 10.55 -5.06
CA ILE A 75 10.50 10.19 -5.75
C ILE A 75 10.11 9.47 -7.03
N ASN A 76 10.43 10.05 -8.19
CA ASN A 76 10.28 9.41 -9.49
C ASN A 76 11.60 8.76 -9.88
N LEU A 77 11.56 7.48 -10.26
CA LEU A 77 12.75 6.74 -10.69
C LEU A 77 12.82 6.64 -12.20
N ASN A 78 14.04 6.52 -12.72
CA ASN A 78 14.30 6.16 -14.10
C ASN A 78 13.90 4.70 -14.40
N LYS A 79 13.95 4.32 -15.67
CA LYS A 79 13.66 2.94 -16.15
C LYS A 79 14.67 1.89 -15.67
N ASP A 80 15.78 2.31 -15.06
CA ASP A 80 16.71 1.42 -14.35
C ASP A 80 16.24 1.07 -12.93
N TYR A 81 15.10 1.63 -12.51
CA TYR A 81 14.46 1.44 -11.20
C TYR A 81 15.34 1.81 -10.00
N THR A 82 16.47 2.48 -10.17
CA THR A 82 17.42 2.74 -9.08
C THR A 82 17.89 4.18 -9.06
N THR A 83 17.97 4.82 -10.22
CA THR A 83 18.36 6.22 -10.33
C THR A 83 17.15 7.14 -10.14
N ILE A 84 17.29 8.14 -9.28
CA ILE A 84 16.28 9.19 -9.09
C ILE A 84 16.25 10.09 -10.32
N GLN A 85 15.10 10.14 -10.98
CA GLN A 85 14.85 11.07 -12.09
C GLN A 85 14.57 12.48 -11.57
N ASN A 86 13.66 12.59 -10.61
CA ASN A 86 13.34 13.83 -9.91
C ASN A 86 12.60 13.54 -8.60
N VAL A 87 12.56 14.56 -7.75
CA VAL A 87 11.83 14.57 -6.48
C VAL A 87 10.82 15.71 -6.52
N VAL A 88 9.55 15.43 -6.23
CA VAL A 88 8.51 16.45 -6.08
C VAL A 88 8.14 16.54 -4.60
N GLU A 89 8.31 17.70 -4.01
CA GLU A 89 7.90 18.00 -2.63
C GLU A 89 6.62 18.84 -2.63
N TYR A 90 5.63 18.39 -1.87
CA TYR A 90 4.43 19.15 -1.56
C TYR A 90 4.35 19.41 -0.05
N ASN A 91 4.27 20.67 0.35
CA ASN A 91 3.98 21.02 1.74
C ASN A 91 2.44 21.21 1.88
N PRO A 92 1.75 20.35 2.64
CA PRO A 92 0.29 20.40 2.74
C PRO A 92 -0.24 21.60 3.55
N VAL A 93 0.61 22.25 4.34
CA VAL A 93 0.26 23.43 5.14
C VAL A 93 0.34 24.70 4.30
N THR A 94 1.49 24.93 3.66
CA THR A 94 1.71 26.13 2.83
C THR A 94 1.17 25.97 1.40
N LYS A 95 0.76 24.74 1.03
CA LYS A 95 0.32 24.35 -0.31
C LYS A 95 1.38 24.55 -1.40
N GLN A 96 2.64 24.72 -1.02
CA GLN A 96 3.74 24.89 -1.96
C GLN A 96 4.14 23.54 -2.56
N LEU A 97 4.37 23.56 -3.87
CA LEU A 97 4.86 22.42 -4.63
C LEU A 97 6.21 22.81 -5.26
N SER A 98 7.21 21.95 -5.16
CA SER A 98 8.50 22.17 -5.81
C SER A 98 9.07 20.88 -6.38
N THR A 99 9.78 20.99 -7.51
CA THR A 99 10.52 19.89 -8.11
C THR A 99 12.00 20.12 -7.91
N ARG A 100 12.71 19.11 -7.42
CA ARG A 100 14.12 19.15 -7.02
C ARG A 100 14.82 17.85 -7.41
N LYS A 101 16.14 17.79 -7.23
CA LYS A 101 16.93 16.56 -7.38
C LYS A 101 17.02 15.76 -6.08
N ASP A 102 16.79 16.41 -4.94
CA ASP A 102 16.91 15.87 -3.59
C ASP A 102 15.79 16.38 -2.66
N SER A 103 15.78 15.87 -1.43
CA SER A 103 14.92 16.33 -0.35
C SER A 103 15.70 16.44 0.95
N ASN A 104 15.34 17.41 1.79
CA ASN A 104 15.92 17.57 3.13
C ASN A 104 15.19 16.74 4.21
N SER A 105 14.25 15.88 3.82
CA SER A 105 13.61 14.96 4.75
C SER A 105 14.63 13.96 5.29
N LYS A 106 14.52 13.64 6.58
CA LYS A 106 15.34 12.61 7.23
C LYS A 106 15.11 11.21 6.64
N PHE A 107 14.00 11.03 5.94
CA PHE A 107 13.61 9.77 5.31
C PHE A 107 14.06 9.68 3.84
N PHE A 108 14.54 10.78 3.28
CA PHE A 108 15.09 10.79 1.92
C PHE A 108 16.47 10.12 1.91
N THR A 109 16.70 9.28 0.91
CA THR A 109 17.99 8.63 0.66
C THR A 109 18.18 8.42 -0.83
N THR A 110 19.43 8.45 -1.28
CA THR A 110 19.81 8.06 -2.65
C THR A 110 20.00 6.55 -2.80
N ASP A 111 20.05 5.80 -1.69
CA ASP A 111 20.05 4.34 -1.71
C ASP A 111 18.62 3.81 -1.91
N ILE A 112 18.16 3.87 -3.16
CA ILE A 112 16.80 3.51 -3.56
C ILE A 112 16.54 2.01 -3.39
N VAL A 113 17.55 1.16 -3.60
CA VAL A 113 17.41 -0.29 -3.40
C VAL A 113 17.11 -0.59 -1.94
N LYS A 114 17.89 0.00 -1.02
CA LYS A 114 17.63 -0.15 0.42
C LYS A 114 16.27 0.42 0.80
N LEU A 115 15.90 1.61 0.35
CA LEU A 115 14.61 2.21 0.68
C LEU A 115 13.43 1.31 0.27
N LYS A 116 13.46 0.73 -0.94
CA LYS A 116 12.44 -0.22 -1.38
C LYS A 116 12.39 -1.46 -0.50
N LYS A 117 13.54 -2.05 -0.19
CA LYS A 117 13.64 -3.22 0.70
C LYS A 117 13.10 -2.89 2.10
N ASP A 118 13.42 -1.72 2.63
CA ASP A 118 12.93 -1.28 3.94
C ASP A 118 11.40 -1.04 3.95
N ILE A 119 10.80 -0.59 2.84
CA ILE A 119 9.34 -0.48 2.69
C ILE A 119 8.69 -1.87 2.64
N ILE A 120 9.21 -2.77 1.79
CA ILE A 120 8.66 -4.12 1.61
C ILE A 120 8.76 -4.93 2.92
N THR A 121 9.93 -4.90 3.56
CA THR A 121 10.16 -5.60 4.84
C THR A 121 9.51 -4.91 6.04
N GLY A 122 9.05 -3.67 5.87
CA GLY A 122 8.46 -2.86 6.91
C GLY A 122 9.44 -2.23 7.90
N ALA A 123 10.76 -2.32 7.64
CA ALA A 123 11.78 -1.70 8.46
C ALA A 123 11.60 -0.18 8.60
N VAL A 124 11.14 0.51 7.55
CA VAL A 124 10.88 1.97 7.61
C VAL A 124 9.74 2.36 8.57
N PHE A 125 8.83 1.46 8.93
CA PHE A 125 7.70 1.79 9.80
C PHE A 125 8.10 1.77 11.28
N LYS A 126 9.09 0.93 11.65
CA LYS A 126 9.52 0.75 13.04
C LYS A 126 10.14 2.03 13.60
N GLY A 127 9.59 2.54 14.71
CA GLY A 127 10.12 3.71 15.41
C GLY A 127 9.91 5.06 14.71
N ASN A 128 9.18 5.09 13.59
CA ASN A 128 9.05 6.29 12.76
C ASN A 128 7.68 6.97 12.83
N ASN A 129 6.87 6.68 13.86
CA ASN A 129 5.52 7.24 14.07
C ASN A 129 4.65 7.16 12.80
N THR A 130 4.44 5.94 12.32
CA THR A 130 3.60 5.62 11.16
C THR A 130 2.34 4.89 11.62
N ASP A 131 1.39 4.69 10.70
CA ASP A 131 0.42 3.60 10.88
C ASP A 131 1.15 2.25 10.90
N GLU A 132 0.61 1.25 11.61
CA GLU A 132 1.17 -0.10 11.65
C GLU A 132 0.81 -0.84 10.35
N MET A 133 1.76 -0.88 9.43
CA MET A 133 1.61 -1.55 8.15
C MET A 133 2.06 -3.01 8.28
N LYS A 134 1.21 -3.94 7.85
CA LYS A 134 1.58 -5.35 7.75
C LYS A 134 2.48 -5.56 6.52
N SER A 135 3.53 -6.34 6.70
CA SER A 135 4.74 -6.31 5.87
C SER A 135 5.17 -7.71 5.40
N PHE A 136 6.29 -7.78 4.69
CA PHE A 136 6.81 -9.05 4.18
C PHE A 136 7.03 -10.11 5.27
N GLY A 137 7.48 -9.73 6.47
CA GLY A 137 7.71 -10.71 7.55
C GLY A 137 6.42 -11.38 8.03
N ASP A 138 5.31 -10.64 8.08
CA ASP A 138 3.99 -11.16 8.41
C ASP A 138 3.49 -12.13 7.32
N LEU A 139 3.65 -11.75 6.06
CA LEU A 139 3.34 -12.60 4.91
C LEU A 139 4.15 -13.90 4.96
N GLU A 140 5.47 -13.79 5.12
CA GLU A 140 6.36 -14.94 5.13
C GLU A 140 5.99 -15.93 6.25
N SER A 141 5.62 -15.42 7.42
CA SER A 141 5.18 -16.24 8.56
C SER A 141 3.90 -17.01 8.25
N VAL A 142 2.85 -16.33 7.78
CA VAL A 142 1.58 -16.98 7.38
C VAL A 142 1.82 -18.00 6.26
N PHE A 143 2.69 -17.67 5.32
CA PHE A 143 2.97 -18.53 4.18
C PHE A 143 3.76 -19.79 4.57
N LYS A 144 4.65 -19.68 5.57
CA LYS A 144 5.40 -20.81 6.16
C LYS A 144 4.54 -21.70 7.08
N GLU A 145 3.58 -21.13 7.82
CA GLU A 145 2.63 -21.88 8.65
C GLU A 145 1.78 -22.88 7.84
N ASN A 146 1.67 -22.67 6.53
CA ASN A 146 0.94 -23.52 5.60
C ASN A 146 -0.55 -23.72 5.95
N ASP A 147 -1.16 -22.71 6.56
CA ASP A 147 -2.59 -22.68 6.86
C ASP A 147 -3.39 -22.47 5.55
N ALA A 148 -3.96 -23.56 5.03
CA ALA A 148 -4.72 -23.55 3.78
C ALA A 148 -5.97 -22.65 3.82
N SER A 149 -6.48 -22.30 5.01
CA SER A 149 -7.62 -21.38 5.13
C SER A 149 -7.25 -19.93 4.83
N LYS A 150 -5.97 -19.58 4.94
CA LYS A 150 -5.43 -18.23 4.73
C LYS A 150 -4.79 -18.05 3.36
N ILE A 151 -4.44 -19.13 2.67
CA ILE A 151 -3.67 -19.11 1.42
C ILE A 151 -4.55 -19.53 0.24
N PHE A 152 -4.86 -18.58 -0.63
CA PHE A 152 -5.64 -18.79 -1.84
C PHE A 152 -4.71 -18.76 -3.04
N ALA A 153 -4.44 -19.91 -3.63
CA ALA A 153 -3.61 -20.01 -4.84
C ALA A 153 -4.46 -19.77 -6.09
N ASP A 154 -3.86 -19.13 -7.09
CA ASP A 154 -4.33 -19.16 -8.47
C ASP A 154 -3.23 -19.73 -9.39
N VAL A 155 -3.46 -19.72 -10.71
CA VAL A 155 -2.51 -20.27 -11.70
C VAL A 155 -1.18 -19.48 -11.72
N TYR A 156 -1.19 -18.22 -11.29
CA TYR A 156 -0.10 -17.27 -11.49
C TYR A 156 0.52 -16.77 -10.18
N GLY A 157 -0.04 -17.15 -9.02
CA GLY A 157 0.36 -16.59 -7.74
C GLY A 157 -0.57 -16.96 -6.60
N PHE A 158 -0.59 -16.07 -5.61
CA PHE A 158 -1.31 -16.25 -4.36
C PHE A 158 -1.95 -14.96 -3.88
N SER A 159 -3.11 -15.12 -3.24
CA SER A 159 -3.67 -14.17 -2.29
C SER A 159 -3.63 -14.77 -0.89
N VAL A 160 -2.99 -14.09 0.05
CA VAL A 160 -2.81 -14.54 1.43
C VAL A 160 -3.52 -13.57 2.37
N LYS A 161 -4.38 -14.09 3.24
CA LYS A 161 -5.11 -13.31 4.24
C LYS A 161 -4.43 -13.44 5.61
N LEU A 162 -4.15 -12.32 6.25
CA LEU A 162 -3.83 -12.26 7.66
C LEU A 162 -5.10 -11.90 8.43
N THR A 163 -5.49 -12.73 9.38
CA THR A 163 -6.69 -12.56 10.21
C THR A 163 -6.29 -12.35 11.66
N GLU A 164 -7.21 -11.86 12.49
CA GLU A 164 -6.97 -11.88 13.94
C GLU A 164 -6.86 -13.32 14.44
N VAL A 165 -6.11 -13.48 15.54
CA VAL A 165 -5.93 -14.78 16.20
C VAL A 165 -7.28 -15.30 16.72
N ASP A 166 -8.09 -14.41 17.31
CA ASP A 166 -9.35 -14.79 17.96
C ASP A 166 -10.57 -14.66 17.03
N GLU A 167 -10.42 -14.00 15.88
CA GLU A 167 -11.51 -13.70 14.95
C GLU A 167 -11.11 -13.91 13.49
N ILE A 168 -11.17 -15.17 13.03
CA ILE A 168 -10.77 -15.57 11.66
C ILE A 168 -11.55 -14.84 10.54
N ASN A 169 -12.73 -14.32 10.83
CA ASN A 169 -13.54 -13.57 9.86
C ASN A 169 -13.07 -12.11 9.70
N LYS A 170 -12.22 -11.61 10.60
CA LYS A 170 -11.70 -10.25 10.52
C LYS A 170 -10.31 -10.23 9.89
N ILE A 171 -10.25 -9.77 8.65
CA ILE A 171 -9.01 -9.70 7.86
C ILE A 171 -8.24 -8.42 8.21
N LEU A 172 -7.09 -8.57 8.86
CA LEU A 172 -6.15 -7.49 9.19
C LEU A 172 -5.47 -6.96 7.93
N ALA A 173 -4.98 -7.87 7.10
CA ALA A 173 -4.25 -7.55 5.88
C ALA A 173 -4.44 -8.61 4.81
N MET A 174 -4.21 -8.21 3.57
CA MET A 174 -4.17 -9.09 2.40
C MET A 174 -2.90 -8.83 1.62
N TYR A 175 -2.25 -9.92 1.23
CA TYR A 175 -1.07 -9.92 0.40
C TYR A 175 -1.40 -10.61 -0.91
N THR A 176 -1.08 -9.97 -2.03
CA THR A 176 -1.32 -10.55 -3.36
C THR A 176 -0.01 -10.49 -4.14
N PHE A 177 0.51 -11.63 -4.56
CA PHE A 177 1.77 -11.70 -5.28
C PHE A 177 1.79 -12.81 -6.31
N GLY A 178 2.56 -12.61 -7.38
CA GLY A 178 2.74 -13.64 -8.39
C GLY A 178 3.40 -13.13 -9.67
N ASN A 179 3.38 -13.99 -10.68
CA ASN A 179 3.88 -13.72 -12.02
C ASN A 179 2.87 -14.23 -13.04
N HIS A 180 2.16 -13.30 -13.67
CA HIS A 180 1.22 -13.62 -14.73
C HIS A 180 1.94 -13.61 -16.09
N ILE A 181 1.76 -14.66 -16.89
CA ILE A 181 2.44 -14.82 -18.19
C ILE A 181 2.33 -13.58 -19.09
N VAL A 182 1.13 -12.97 -19.15
CA VAL A 182 0.85 -11.77 -19.96
C VAL A 182 1.07 -10.46 -19.22
N TYR A 183 0.91 -10.43 -17.89
CA TYR A 183 0.85 -9.19 -17.11
C TYR A 183 2.05 -9.00 -16.18
N GLY A 184 3.06 -9.87 -16.28
CA GLY A 184 4.29 -9.80 -15.51
C GLY A 184 4.09 -9.98 -14.00
N TYR A 185 5.10 -9.54 -13.26
CA TYR A 185 5.15 -9.66 -11.81
C TYR A 185 4.21 -8.66 -11.12
N TYR A 186 3.65 -9.07 -9.99
CA TYR A 186 2.85 -8.22 -9.11
C TYR A 186 3.13 -8.54 -7.63
N LEU A 187 3.03 -7.51 -6.79
CA LEU A 187 3.21 -7.58 -5.35
C LEU A 187 2.40 -6.48 -4.68
N GLN A 188 1.46 -6.83 -3.80
CA GLN A 188 0.56 -5.88 -3.16
C GLN A 188 0.43 -6.22 -1.68
N PHE A 189 0.70 -5.24 -0.82
CA PHE A 189 0.54 -5.35 0.64
C PHE A 189 -0.53 -4.36 1.08
N LYS A 190 -1.71 -4.89 1.41
CA LYS A 190 -2.87 -4.10 1.82
C LYS A 190 -3.19 -4.34 3.28
N THR A 191 -3.07 -3.32 4.11
CA THR A 191 -3.52 -3.34 5.51
C THR A 191 -4.91 -2.72 5.58
N PHE A 192 -5.89 -3.47 6.11
CA PHE A 192 -7.25 -2.98 6.30
C PHE A 192 -7.41 -2.25 7.63
N TYR A 193 -6.81 -2.79 8.68
CA TYR A 193 -6.75 -2.19 10.01
C TYR A 193 -5.66 -2.87 10.86
N TYR A 194 -5.36 -2.26 12.00
CA TYR A 194 -4.51 -2.80 13.06
C TYR A 194 -5.10 -2.46 14.43
N ARG A 195 -4.69 -3.20 15.48
CA ARG A 195 -5.07 -2.88 16.85
C ARG A 195 -4.02 -1.98 17.47
N GLU A 196 -4.43 -0.79 17.91
CA GLU A 196 -3.58 0.08 18.71
C GLU A 196 -3.52 -0.40 20.16
N ASN A 197 -4.61 -0.99 20.64
CA ASN A 197 -4.73 -1.63 21.95
C ASN A 197 -5.84 -2.70 21.91
N PRO A 198 -6.03 -3.50 22.97
CA PRO A 198 -7.03 -4.58 22.98
C PRO A 198 -8.47 -4.15 22.69
N THR A 199 -8.80 -2.86 22.84
CA THR A 199 -10.15 -2.32 22.64
C THR A 199 -10.29 -1.41 21.41
N SER A 200 -9.18 -1.00 20.79
CA SER A 200 -9.14 0.02 19.73
C SER A 200 -8.56 -0.53 18.44
N ILE A 201 -9.36 -0.42 17.37
CA ILE A 201 -8.97 -0.74 16.01
C ILE A 201 -8.78 0.57 15.23
N VAL A 202 -7.67 0.67 14.51
CA VAL A 202 -7.32 1.81 13.67
C VAL A 202 -7.24 1.38 12.22
N LYS A 203 -7.89 2.15 11.33
CA LYS A 203 -7.73 1.99 9.88
C LYS A 203 -6.57 2.87 9.41
N PRO A 204 -5.58 2.32 8.69
CA PRO A 204 -4.48 3.12 8.18
C PRO A 204 -4.99 4.12 7.14
N LYS A 205 -4.35 5.27 7.07
CA LYS A 205 -4.76 6.36 6.15
C LYS A 205 -4.43 6.02 4.70
N LEU A 206 -3.34 5.29 4.51
CA LEU A 206 -2.98 4.64 3.26
C LEU A 206 -3.04 3.13 3.48
N LYS A 207 -3.86 2.43 2.69
CA LYS A 207 -4.04 0.98 2.88
C LYS A 207 -2.88 0.20 2.30
N TYR A 208 -2.27 0.69 1.23
CA TYR A 208 -1.13 0.02 0.61
C TYR A 208 0.19 0.57 1.13
N SER A 209 1.10 -0.31 1.55
CA SER A 209 2.52 0.01 1.72
C SER A 209 3.31 -0.31 0.44
N VAL A 210 2.85 -1.33 -0.30
CA VAL A 210 3.38 -1.74 -1.60
C VAL A 210 2.20 -1.98 -2.53
N TYR A 211 2.23 -1.37 -3.70
CA TYR A 211 1.35 -1.73 -4.81
C TYR A 211 2.16 -1.84 -6.09
N SER A 212 2.20 -3.06 -6.60
CA SER A 212 2.90 -3.36 -7.83
C SER A 212 2.06 -4.23 -8.75
N LYS A 213 2.05 -3.87 -10.03
CA LYS A 213 1.31 -4.55 -11.08
C LYS A 213 2.06 -4.42 -12.41
N HIS A 214 2.37 -5.55 -13.05
CA HIS A 214 3.18 -5.55 -14.27
C HIS A 214 4.50 -4.82 -14.08
N THR A 215 5.18 -5.08 -12.97
CA THR A 215 6.46 -4.44 -12.72
C THR A 215 7.59 -5.17 -13.43
N GLN A 216 8.61 -4.41 -13.82
CA GLN A 216 9.93 -4.93 -14.20
C GLN A 216 11.01 -4.51 -13.17
N ASP A 217 10.60 -4.00 -12.02
CA ASP A 217 11.50 -3.57 -10.95
C ASP A 217 12.21 -4.80 -10.34
N PRO A 218 13.53 -4.92 -10.47
CA PRO A 218 14.26 -6.11 -10.05
C PRO A 218 14.15 -6.36 -8.54
N VAL A 219 13.99 -5.31 -7.72
CA VAL A 219 13.82 -5.48 -6.27
C VAL A 219 12.50 -6.20 -5.97
N ILE A 220 11.41 -5.83 -6.64
CA ILE A 220 10.10 -6.46 -6.42
C ILE A 220 10.11 -7.89 -6.95
N ILE A 221 10.69 -8.11 -8.14
CA ILE A 221 10.82 -9.45 -8.74
C ILE A 221 11.58 -10.38 -7.79
N GLU A 222 12.68 -9.92 -7.20
CA GLU A 222 13.48 -10.68 -6.23
C GLU A 222 12.61 -11.19 -5.05
N PHE A 223 11.76 -10.32 -4.48
CA PHE A 223 10.86 -10.72 -3.38
C PHE A 223 9.81 -11.74 -3.80
N VAL A 224 9.20 -11.56 -4.98
CA VAL A 224 8.18 -12.50 -5.48
C VAL A 224 8.79 -13.87 -5.75
N GLU A 225 9.95 -13.91 -6.42
CA GLU A 225 10.67 -15.15 -6.70
C GLU A 225 11.12 -15.86 -5.42
N ASN A 226 11.53 -15.11 -4.40
CA ASN A 226 11.85 -15.69 -3.10
C ASN A 226 10.63 -16.28 -2.39
N LEU A 227 9.44 -15.68 -2.52
CA LEU A 227 8.19 -16.29 -2.02
C LEU A 227 7.84 -17.58 -2.78
N PHE A 228 8.05 -17.64 -4.09
CA PHE A 228 7.82 -18.87 -4.86
C PHE A 228 8.77 -20.01 -4.51
N LYS A 229 9.95 -19.73 -3.95
CA LYS A 229 10.84 -20.75 -3.38
C LYS A 229 10.26 -21.37 -2.09
N ILE A 230 9.47 -20.62 -1.32
CA ILE A 230 8.78 -21.12 -0.13
C ILE A 230 7.63 -22.04 -0.54
N ARG A 231 6.83 -21.62 -1.52
CA ARG A 231 5.74 -22.43 -2.08
C ARG A 231 5.41 -22.01 -3.50
N LYS A 232 5.37 -22.98 -4.41
CA LYS A 232 4.98 -22.78 -5.81
C LYS A 232 3.47 -22.83 -5.99
N PRO A 233 2.89 -22.00 -6.86
CA PRO A 233 1.48 -22.13 -7.22
C PRO A 233 1.25 -23.52 -7.83
N SER A 234 0.31 -24.26 -7.26
CA SER A 234 -0.10 -25.54 -7.82
C SER A 234 -1.16 -25.23 -8.87
N ALA A 235 -0.85 -25.46 -10.15
CA ALA A 235 -1.87 -25.47 -11.20
C ALA A 235 -2.84 -26.62 -10.90
N ARG A 236 -3.89 -26.35 -10.10
CA ARG A 236 -5.07 -27.20 -10.13
C ARG A 236 -5.76 -26.90 -11.44
N PHE A 237 -5.43 -27.68 -12.47
CA PHE A 237 -6.38 -27.92 -13.54
C PHE A 237 -7.62 -28.47 -12.85
N VAL A 238 -8.69 -27.68 -12.86
CA VAL A 238 -10.01 -28.21 -12.58
C VAL A 238 -10.30 -29.09 -13.78
N GLU A 239 -10.14 -30.41 -13.62
CA GLU A 239 -10.68 -31.41 -14.55
C GLU A 239 -12.21 -31.31 -14.62
#